data_AF-A0A9D6CKF8-F1
#
_entry.id   AF-A0A9D6CKF8-F1
#
_cell.length_a   1.000
_cell.length_b   1.000
_cell.length_c   1.000
_cell.angle_alpha   90.00
_cell.angle_beta   90.00
_cell.angle_gamma   90.00
#
_symmetry.space_group_name_H-M   'P 1'
#
loop_
_entity.id
_entity.type
_entity.pdbx_description
1 polymer ?
#
loop_
_entity_poly.entity_id
_entity_poly.type
_entity_poly.pdbx_seq_one_letter_code
_entity_poly.pdbx_strand_id
1 'polypeptide(L)'
;MLAEPVPNFAGECRAFLAFEAAYAVDLARAAARFPASAREALPQSRRLPADADFAQKPLRIVVDRAPIALGAWRTERAVEVTLYDFGAMSVSFRIAISGSPVELRALAAALWNNAALAAAARALVDEIVTTLGDAATRPEVRGAPEDYIVFVVDPTRTGGAAPSVAAFGAANIAALVRLEDKPLSAEEIADATAQPLAYGERDLVLVDWAAAFVVDAEPAATLAVLEFANVQLAELKHLDSELDRGLDQVWSMANDRSLFARFRLRANLRKLAELELEGAALFDGITNALKLFGDAFLARVQRAAGRRFRIDDWEKSIARKLETLGSISERLEGRQSQYRSELLEWIIIALIAFEVVRAFVT
;
A
#
# COMPACT_ATOMS: atom_id res chain seq x y z
N MET A 1 41.30 -11.01 18.15
CA MET A 1 40.19 -11.78 17.56
C MET A 1 40.16 -11.41 16.09
N LEU A 2 40.65 -12.29 15.20
CA LEU A 2 40.57 -12.03 13.76
C LEU A 2 39.09 -12.05 13.41
N ALA A 3 38.56 -10.98 12.79
CA ALA A 3 37.19 -10.97 12.31
C ALA A 3 37.04 -12.13 11.32
N GLU A 4 36.08 -13.02 11.56
CA GLU A 4 35.76 -14.07 10.58
C GLU A 4 35.45 -13.41 9.24
N PRO A 5 35.95 -13.95 8.12
CA PRO A 5 35.69 -13.39 6.81
C PRO A 5 34.19 -13.41 6.57
N VAL A 6 33.62 -12.23 6.35
CA VAL A 6 32.20 -12.08 6.05
C VAL A 6 31.92 -12.87 4.76
N PRO A 7 30.95 -13.80 4.75
CA PRO A 7 30.73 -14.65 3.59
C PRO A 7 30.32 -13.80 2.39
N ASN A 8 30.88 -14.12 1.21
CA ASN A 8 30.31 -13.67 -0.04
C ASN A 8 29.00 -14.42 -0.27
N PHE A 9 27.96 -13.70 -0.62
CA PHE A 9 26.66 -14.27 -0.96
C PHE A 9 26.21 -13.83 -2.33
N ALA A 10 25.33 -14.63 -2.91
CA ALA A 10 24.65 -14.28 -4.15
C ALA A 10 23.14 -14.51 -4.00
N GLY A 11 22.38 -13.74 -4.76
CA GLY A 11 20.93 -13.77 -4.74
C GLY A 11 20.38 -12.64 -5.56
N GLU A 12 19.31 -12.03 -5.07
CA GLU A 12 18.64 -10.92 -5.75
C GLU A 12 18.26 -9.82 -4.77
N CYS A 13 18.19 -8.59 -5.27
CA CYS A 13 17.51 -7.50 -4.60
C CYS A 13 16.24 -7.19 -5.39
N ARG A 14 15.12 -7.05 -4.68
CA ARG A 14 13.83 -6.63 -5.25
C ARG A 14 13.55 -5.20 -4.81
N ALA A 15 13.19 -4.33 -5.74
CA ALA A 15 12.69 -2.99 -5.46
C ALA A 15 11.21 -2.93 -5.85
N PHE A 16 10.33 -2.86 -4.87
CA PHE A 16 8.89 -2.68 -5.05
C PHE A 16 8.56 -1.20 -5.04
N LEU A 17 7.75 -0.75 -6.00
CA LEU A 17 7.23 0.61 -6.08
C LEU A 17 5.73 0.54 -6.25
N ALA A 18 5.00 0.84 -5.18
CA ALA A 18 3.55 0.76 -5.13
C ALA A 18 2.91 2.11 -5.48
N PHE A 19 1.88 2.07 -6.31
CA PHE A 19 1.10 3.22 -6.75
C PHE A 19 -0.38 2.97 -6.53
N GLU A 20 -1.08 4.03 -6.14
CA GLU A 20 -2.50 4.18 -6.39
C GLU A 20 -2.68 4.60 -7.86
N ALA A 21 -3.40 3.80 -8.64
CA ALA A 21 -3.49 3.97 -10.10
C ALA A 21 -4.92 4.11 -10.63
N ALA A 22 -5.94 3.69 -9.86
CA ALA A 22 -7.34 3.75 -10.24
C ALA A 22 -8.20 3.53 -9.00
N TYR A 23 -9.47 3.96 -8.99
CA TYR A 23 -10.35 3.63 -7.86
C TYR A 23 -10.64 2.11 -7.74
N ALA A 24 -10.71 1.40 -8.86
CA ALA A 24 -10.90 -0.04 -8.92
C ALA A 24 -10.47 -0.60 -10.28
N VAL A 25 -10.10 -1.88 -10.32
CA VAL A 25 -9.77 -2.60 -11.56
C VAL A 25 -10.56 -3.90 -11.65
N ASP A 26 -11.29 -4.10 -12.75
CA ASP A 26 -11.86 -5.40 -13.08
C ASP A 26 -10.73 -6.33 -13.56
N LEU A 27 -10.20 -7.15 -12.65
CA LEU A 27 -9.04 -8.01 -12.92
C LEU A 27 -9.31 -9.05 -14.02
N ALA A 28 -10.57 -9.49 -14.19
CA ALA A 28 -10.94 -10.43 -15.23
C ALA A 28 -10.89 -9.77 -16.62
N ARG A 29 -11.42 -8.55 -16.74
CA ARG A 29 -11.29 -7.74 -17.98
C ARG A 29 -9.84 -7.33 -18.23
N ALA A 30 -9.12 -6.94 -17.18
CA ALA A 30 -7.70 -6.58 -17.26
C ALA A 30 -6.88 -7.75 -17.83
N ALA A 31 -7.08 -8.97 -17.33
CA ALA A 31 -6.38 -10.16 -17.82
C ALA A 31 -6.60 -10.42 -19.32
N ALA A 32 -7.75 -10.04 -19.87
CA ALA A 32 -8.04 -10.16 -21.30
C ALA A 32 -7.32 -9.10 -22.16
N ARG A 33 -6.81 -8.01 -21.57
CA ARG A 33 -6.03 -6.96 -22.27
C ARG A 33 -4.58 -7.34 -22.50
N PHE A 34 -4.07 -8.33 -21.78
CA PHE A 34 -2.68 -8.77 -21.86
C PHE A 34 -2.56 -10.17 -22.46
N PRO A 35 -1.53 -10.42 -23.30
CA PRO A 35 -1.28 -11.74 -23.84
C PRO A 35 -0.99 -12.74 -22.70
N ALA A 36 -1.38 -13.99 -22.88
CA ALA A 36 -1.14 -15.03 -21.87
C ALA A 36 0.35 -15.20 -21.54
N SER A 37 1.24 -14.95 -22.51
CA SER A 37 2.69 -14.99 -22.33
C SER A 37 3.24 -13.90 -21.41
N ALA A 38 2.51 -12.80 -21.22
CA ALA A 38 2.90 -11.75 -20.30
C ALA A 38 2.34 -11.98 -18.89
N ARG A 39 1.40 -12.92 -18.71
CA ARG A 39 0.78 -13.19 -17.41
C ARG A 39 1.62 -14.20 -16.63
N GLU A 40 1.91 -13.87 -15.39
CA GLU A 40 2.61 -14.77 -14.48
C GLU A 40 1.65 -15.34 -13.45
N ALA A 41 1.80 -16.63 -13.14
CA ALA A 41 1.05 -17.24 -12.06
C ALA A 41 1.53 -16.67 -10.72
N LEU A 42 0.61 -16.50 -9.76
CA LEU A 42 1.01 -16.16 -8.40
C LEU A 42 1.91 -17.26 -7.83
N PRO A 43 2.90 -16.89 -6.98
CA PRO A 43 3.77 -17.86 -6.33
C PRO A 43 2.97 -19.00 -5.71
N GLN A 44 3.20 -20.23 -6.19
CA GLN A 44 2.73 -21.43 -5.53
C GLN A 44 3.83 -21.83 -4.54
N SER A 45 3.57 -21.64 -3.25
CA SER A 45 4.45 -22.16 -2.20
C SER A 45 3.81 -23.39 -1.56
N ARG A 46 4.63 -24.35 -1.14
CA ARG A 46 4.18 -25.40 -0.21
C ARG A 46 3.64 -24.83 1.11
N ARG A 47 4.00 -23.58 1.41
CA ARG A 47 3.51 -22.75 2.52
C ARG A 47 2.21 -21.99 2.17
N LEU A 48 1.51 -22.33 1.09
CA LEU A 48 0.20 -21.77 0.74
C LEU A 48 -0.77 -22.93 0.53
N PRO A 49 -1.84 -23.06 1.32
CA PRO A 49 -2.89 -24.06 1.06
C PRO A 49 -3.47 -23.86 -0.35
N ALA A 50 -3.66 -24.95 -1.09
CA ALA A 50 -4.24 -24.91 -2.44
C ALA A 50 -5.65 -24.29 -2.47
N ASP A 51 -6.35 -24.36 -1.32
CA ASP A 51 -7.76 -24.02 -1.15
C ASP A 51 -7.95 -22.70 -0.38
N ALA A 52 -6.93 -21.84 -0.28
CA ALA A 52 -7.15 -20.48 0.21
C ALA A 52 -8.19 -19.83 -0.72
N ASP A 53 -9.40 -19.61 -0.21
CA ASP A 53 -10.54 -19.11 -0.98
C ASP A 53 -10.35 -17.60 -1.14
N PHE A 54 -9.86 -17.20 -2.31
CA PHE A 54 -9.59 -15.81 -2.67
C PHE A 54 -10.88 -15.19 -3.20
N ALA A 55 -11.28 -14.02 -2.70
CA ALA A 55 -12.34 -13.26 -3.35
C ALA A 55 -11.92 -12.84 -4.77
N GLN A 56 -10.70 -12.29 -4.94
CA GLN A 56 -10.03 -12.08 -6.24
C GLN A 56 -8.51 -12.14 -6.09
N LYS A 57 -7.82 -12.86 -6.99
CA LYS A 57 -6.35 -12.98 -7.00
C LYS A 57 -5.74 -11.81 -7.79
N PRO A 58 -4.70 -11.13 -7.28
CA PRO A 58 -4.04 -10.06 -8.04
C PRO A 58 -3.48 -10.58 -9.36
N LEU A 59 -3.50 -9.73 -10.38
CA LEU A 59 -3.02 -10.04 -11.72
C LEU A 59 -1.55 -9.64 -11.84
N ARG A 60 -0.66 -10.60 -12.10
CA ARG A 60 0.76 -10.34 -12.37
C ARG A 60 1.06 -10.32 -13.86
N ILE A 61 1.80 -9.30 -14.28
CA ILE A 61 2.23 -9.07 -15.65
C ILE A 61 3.74 -8.88 -15.67
N VAL A 62 4.43 -9.51 -16.62
CA VAL A 62 5.87 -9.30 -16.86
C VAL A 62 6.06 -8.51 -18.14
N VAL A 63 6.85 -7.45 -18.07
CA VAL A 63 7.14 -6.60 -19.22
C VAL A 63 8.64 -6.42 -19.38
N ASP A 64 9.14 -6.58 -20.61
CA ASP A 64 10.55 -6.36 -20.94
C ASP A 64 10.86 -4.86 -21.01
N ARG A 65 11.88 -4.43 -20.27
CA ARG A 65 12.33 -3.04 -20.17
C ARG A 65 13.85 -2.94 -20.28
N ALA A 66 14.33 -1.75 -20.64
CA ALA A 66 15.76 -1.48 -20.64
C ALA A 66 16.30 -1.52 -19.19
N PRO A 67 17.45 -2.17 -18.94
CA PRO A 67 18.10 -2.16 -17.64
C PRO A 67 18.41 -0.74 -17.15
N ILE A 68 18.11 -0.46 -15.88
CA ILE A 68 18.44 0.81 -15.22
C ILE A 68 19.74 0.61 -14.44
N ALA A 69 20.71 1.51 -14.61
CA ALA A 69 22.00 1.44 -13.92
C ALA A 69 21.88 1.93 -12.47
N LEU A 70 22.48 1.19 -11.55
CA LEU A 70 22.51 1.43 -10.11
C LEU A 70 23.94 1.27 -9.62
N GLY A 71 24.83 2.19 -10.00
CA GLY A 71 26.27 2.05 -9.75
C GLY A 71 26.88 0.86 -10.49
N ALA A 72 27.44 -0.10 -9.76
CA ALA A 72 27.98 -1.34 -10.34
C ALA A 72 26.90 -2.36 -10.71
N TRP A 73 25.66 -2.14 -10.28
CA TRP A 73 24.52 -3.01 -10.51
C TRP A 73 23.61 -2.45 -11.59
N ARG A 74 22.69 -3.30 -12.06
CA ARG A 74 21.63 -2.92 -12.98
C ARG A 74 20.40 -3.78 -12.74
N THR A 75 19.23 -3.25 -13.08
CA THR A 75 18.01 -4.06 -13.08
C THR A 75 18.06 -5.12 -14.18
N GLU A 76 17.37 -6.24 -13.96
CA GLU A 76 17.02 -7.17 -15.02
C GLU A 76 16.04 -6.51 -16.01
N ARG A 77 15.89 -7.14 -17.18
CA ARG A 77 14.98 -6.64 -18.21
C ARG A 77 13.51 -6.95 -17.91
N ALA A 78 13.26 -8.12 -17.32
CA ALA A 78 11.92 -8.52 -16.92
C ALA A 78 11.51 -7.71 -15.69
N VAL A 79 10.51 -6.85 -15.86
CA VAL A 79 9.91 -6.06 -14.78
C VAL A 79 8.51 -6.62 -14.52
N GLU A 80 8.25 -6.99 -13.28
CA GLU A 80 6.96 -7.51 -12.85
C GLU A 80 6.04 -6.35 -12.43
N VAL A 81 4.76 -6.43 -12.77
CA VAL A 81 3.71 -5.52 -12.30
C VAL A 81 2.56 -6.34 -11.74
N THR A 82 2.23 -6.11 -10.47
CA THR A 82 1.12 -6.74 -9.77
C THR A 82 -0.05 -5.75 -9.67
N LEU A 83 -1.21 -6.10 -10.23
CA LEU A 83 -2.43 -5.29 -10.21
C LEU A 83 -3.40 -5.85 -9.17
N TYR A 84 -3.99 -4.96 -8.38
CA TYR A 84 -5.00 -5.27 -7.38
C TYR A 84 -6.38 -4.77 -7.82
N ASP A 85 -7.44 -5.44 -7.37
CA ASP A 85 -8.84 -5.13 -7.71
C ASP A 85 -9.28 -3.77 -7.15
N PHE A 86 -8.71 -3.36 -6.02
CA PHE A 86 -8.91 -2.05 -5.41
C PHE A 86 -8.09 -0.93 -6.07
N GLY A 87 -7.42 -1.17 -7.21
CA GLY A 87 -6.82 -0.08 -8.00
C GLY A 87 -5.31 0.04 -7.95
N ALA A 88 -4.69 -0.45 -6.88
CA ALA A 88 -3.26 -0.35 -6.70
C ALA A 88 -2.47 -1.18 -7.73
N MET A 89 -1.27 -0.69 -8.03
CA MET A 89 -0.29 -1.40 -8.85
C MET A 89 1.09 -1.36 -8.18
N SER A 90 1.74 -2.51 -8.09
CA SER A 90 3.13 -2.63 -7.61
C SER A 90 4.04 -2.98 -8.78
N VAL A 91 5.09 -2.18 -9.00
CA VAL A 91 6.16 -2.47 -9.97
C VAL A 91 7.35 -3.04 -9.22
N SER A 92 7.86 -4.18 -9.68
CA SER A 92 8.97 -4.92 -9.06
C SER A 92 10.15 -5.02 -10.01
N PHE A 93 11.24 -4.33 -9.67
CA PHE A 93 12.52 -4.49 -10.34
C PHE A 93 13.37 -5.53 -9.63
N ARG A 94 13.97 -6.43 -10.41
CA ARG A 94 14.93 -7.42 -9.92
C ARG A 94 16.35 -6.98 -10.22
N ILE A 95 17.25 -7.08 -9.25
CA ILE A 95 18.67 -6.77 -9.39
C ILE A 95 19.47 -7.99 -8.93
N ALA A 96 20.28 -8.58 -9.81
CA ALA A 96 21.17 -9.66 -9.41
C ALA A 96 22.26 -9.10 -8.47
N ILE A 97 22.45 -9.72 -7.31
CA ILE A 97 23.46 -9.32 -6.34
C ILE A 97 24.43 -10.46 -6.09
N SER A 98 25.70 -10.09 -5.93
CA SER A 98 26.77 -10.97 -5.50
C SER A 98 27.83 -10.15 -4.78
N GLY A 99 28.42 -10.71 -3.73
CA GLY A 99 29.51 -10.06 -2.98
C GLY A 99 29.27 -10.11 -1.48
N SER A 100 30.06 -9.33 -0.76
CA SER A 100 29.94 -9.19 0.70
C SER A 100 28.81 -8.20 1.06
N PRO A 101 28.25 -8.23 2.29
CA PRO A 101 27.26 -7.25 2.70
C PRO A 101 27.77 -5.82 2.65
N VAL A 102 29.09 -5.64 2.85
CA VAL A 102 29.73 -4.32 2.84
C VAL A 102 29.65 -3.70 1.46
N GLU A 103 29.89 -4.49 0.40
CA GLU A 103 29.74 -4.04 -0.98
C GLU A 103 28.28 -3.70 -1.30
N LEU A 104 27.33 -4.47 -0.78
CA LEU A 104 25.90 -4.21 -0.99
C LEU A 104 25.38 -2.94 -0.30
N ARG A 105 26.12 -2.34 0.67
CA ARG A 105 25.72 -1.05 1.25
C ARG A 105 25.69 0.07 0.22
N ALA A 106 26.59 0.04 -0.77
CA ALA A 106 26.58 1.00 -1.86
C ALA A 106 25.33 0.85 -2.74
N LEU A 107 24.87 -0.39 -2.96
CA LEU A 107 23.59 -0.65 -3.63
C LEU A 107 22.42 -0.17 -2.78
N ALA A 108 22.44 -0.44 -1.47
CA ALA A 108 21.39 -0.03 -0.54
C ALA A 108 21.18 1.49 -0.55
N ALA A 109 22.26 2.26 -0.42
CA ALA A 109 22.22 3.71 -0.52
C ALA A 109 21.79 4.22 -1.91
N ALA A 110 22.16 3.51 -2.99
CA ALA A 110 21.74 3.87 -4.35
C ALA A 110 20.24 3.60 -4.61
N LEU A 111 19.62 2.70 -3.85
CA LEU A 111 18.19 2.37 -3.97
C LEU A 111 17.29 3.33 -3.20
N TRP A 112 17.79 3.93 -2.12
CA TRP A 112 17.06 4.91 -1.31
C TRP A 112 16.51 6.06 -2.16
N ASN A 113 15.18 6.20 -2.24
CA ASN A 113 14.50 7.26 -3.01
C ASN A 113 15.03 7.39 -4.45
N ASN A 114 15.29 6.26 -5.12
CA ASN A 114 15.89 6.29 -6.45
C ASN A 114 14.92 6.86 -7.51
N ALA A 115 15.18 8.09 -7.94
CA ALA A 115 14.32 8.81 -8.89
C ALA A 115 14.22 8.13 -10.27
N ALA A 116 15.26 7.39 -10.72
CA ALA A 116 15.23 6.70 -12.01
C ALA A 116 14.29 5.49 -11.97
N LEU A 117 14.32 4.71 -10.88
CA LEU A 117 13.37 3.62 -10.66
C LEU A 117 11.94 4.16 -10.52
N ALA A 118 11.74 5.22 -9.74
CA ALA A 118 10.43 5.86 -9.58
C ALA A 118 9.84 6.36 -10.91
N ALA A 119 10.64 7.05 -11.73
CA ALA A 119 10.21 7.53 -13.03
C ALA A 119 9.90 6.39 -14.02
N ALA A 120 10.73 5.34 -14.03
CA ALA A 120 10.51 4.19 -14.90
C ALA A 120 9.27 3.38 -14.48
N ALA A 121 9.06 3.19 -13.18
CA ALA A 121 7.87 2.53 -12.65
C ALA A 121 6.61 3.34 -12.98
N ARG A 122 6.66 4.66 -12.78
CA ARG A 122 5.56 5.56 -13.11
C ARG A 122 5.16 5.48 -14.58
N ALA A 123 6.14 5.57 -15.49
CA ALA A 123 5.89 5.45 -16.94
C ALA A 123 5.24 4.10 -17.30
N LEU A 124 5.70 3.01 -16.68
CA LEU A 124 5.13 1.68 -16.88
C LEU A 124 3.68 1.58 -16.36
N VAL A 125 3.39 2.16 -15.19
CA VAL A 125 2.02 2.19 -14.64
C VAL A 125 1.10 3.03 -15.55
N ASP A 126 1.54 4.20 -16.01
CA ASP A 126 0.77 5.05 -16.94
C ASP A 126 0.45 4.29 -18.26
N GLU A 127 1.40 3.51 -18.79
CA GLU A 127 1.19 2.63 -19.96
C GLU A 127 0.18 1.51 -19.69
N ILE A 128 0.26 0.86 -18.52
CA ILE A 128 -0.66 -0.21 -18.12
C ILE A 128 -2.07 0.34 -17.93
N VAL A 129 -2.22 1.46 -17.23
CA VAL A 129 -3.51 2.14 -17.05
C VAL A 129 -4.13 2.49 -18.40
N THR A 130 -3.34 2.99 -19.34
CA THR A 130 -3.80 3.26 -20.72
C THR A 130 -4.29 1.98 -21.41
N THR A 131 -3.60 0.86 -21.21
CA THR A 131 -3.95 -0.45 -21.78
C THR A 131 -5.23 -1.03 -21.16
N LEU A 132 -5.46 -0.80 -19.86
CA LEU A 132 -6.65 -1.25 -19.16
C LEU A 132 -7.93 -0.61 -19.73
N GLY A 133 -7.90 0.67 -20.07
CA GLY A 133 -9.07 1.39 -20.56
C GLY A 133 -10.24 1.31 -19.59
N ASP A 134 -11.41 0.87 -20.06
CA ASP A 134 -12.63 0.70 -19.27
C ASP A 134 -12.58 -0.46 -18.25
N ALA A 135 -11.49 -1.23 -18.19
CA ALA A 135 -11.25 -2.14 -17.07
C ALA A 135 -10.82 -1.41 -15.79
N ALA A 136 -10.34 -0.16 -15.90
CA ALA A 136 -9.99 0.69 -14.76
C ALA A 136 -11.08 1.73 -14.50
N THR A 137 -11.56 1.81 -13.26
CA THR A 137 -12.54 2.79 -12.82
C THR A 137 -11.81 4.03 -12.30
N ARG A 138 -12.14 5.22 -12.84
CA ARG A 138 -11.50 6.50 -12.47
C ARG A 138 -9.95 6.39 -12.46
N PRO A 139 -9.33 6.04 -13.59
CA PRO A 139 -7.88 5.88 -13.67
C PRO A 139 -7.16 7.20 -13.37
N GLU A 140 -6.30 7.19 -12.36
CA GLU A 140 -5.47 8.32 -11.98
C GLU A 140 -4.26 7.80 -11.21
N VAL A 141 -3.07 7.92 -11.79
CA VAL A 141 -1.84 7.55 -11.09
C VAL A 141 -1.44 8.69 -10.16
N ARG A 142 -1.55 8.49 -8.86
CA ARG A 142 -1.43 9.57 -7.86
C ARG A 142 -0.08 9.53 -7.16
N GLY A 143 0.46 10.72 -6.87
CA GLY A 143 1.63 10.88 -6.01
C GLY A 143 2.93 10.24 -6.51
N ALA A 144 3.91 10.21 -5.61
CA ALA A 144 5.12 9.41 -5.74
C ALA A 144 4.85 7.98 -5.22
N PRO A 145 5.57 6.96 -5.72
CA PRO A 145 5.40 5.61 -5.24
C PRO A 145 5.87 5.45 -3.79
N GLU A 146 5.27 4.48 -3.09
CA GLU A 146 5.87 3.92 -1.88
C GLU A 146 6.91 2.86 -2.29
N ASP A 147 8.17 3.06 -1.93
CA ASP A 147 9.25 2.13 -2.24
C ASP A 147 9.57 1.19 -1.08
N TYR A 148 9.83 -0.07 -1.40
CA TYR A 148 10.27 -1.06 -0.42
C TYR A 148 11.27 -2.04 -1.02
N ILE A 149 12.41 -2.20 -0.37
CA ILE A 149 13.54 -2.98 -0.89
C ILE A 149 13.63 -4.32 -0.17
N VAL A 150 13.90 -5.41 -0.88
CA VAL A 150 14.15 -6.71 -0.26
C VAL A 150 15.43 -7.32 -0.79
N PHE A 151 16.41 -7.49 0.09
CA PHE A 151 17.63 -8.24 -0.19
C PHE A 151 17.37 -9.72 0.08
N VAL A 152 17.47 -10.53 -0.96
CA VAL A 152 17.26 -11.99 -0.89
C VAL A 152 18.58 -12.69 -1.15
N VAL A 153 18.98 -13.54 -0.21
CA VAL A 153 20.17 -14.38 -0.29
C VAL A 153 19.75 -15.83 -0.47
N ASP A 154 20.35 -16.50 -1.45
CA ASP A 154 20.19 -17.94 -1.63
C ASP A 154 20.95 -18.68 -0.52
N PRO A 155 20.30 -19.51 0.32
CA PRO A 155 20.94 -20.22 1.42
C PRO A 155 22.04 -21.19 0.96
N THR A 156 22.02 -21.63 -0.30
CA THR A 156 23.07 -22.49 -0.87
C THR A 156 24.33 -21.72 -1.27
N ARG A 157 24.24 -20.38 -1.32
CA ARG A 157 25.29 -19.48 -1.77
C ARG A 157 25.87 -18.64 -0.64
N THR A 158 25.80 -19.09 0.60
CA THR A 158 26.29 -18.37 1.79
C THR A 158 27.70 -18.81 2.22
N GLY A 159 28.40 -19.61 1.42
CA GLY A 159 29.70 -20.18 1.81
C GLY A 159 29.62 -21.12 3.03
N GLY A 160 28.43 -21.64 3.35
CA GLY A 160 28.19 -22.48 4.53
C GLY A 160 27.80 -21.71 5.79
N ALA A 161 27.68 -20.38 5.72
CA ALA A 161 27.23 -19.58 6.85
C ALA A 161 25.77 -19.90 7.20
N ALA A 162 25.49 -20.05 8.50
CA ALA A 162 24.13 -20.24 9.01
C ALA A 162 23.27 -18.99 8.74
N PRO A 163 21.96 -19.15 8.49
CA PRO A 163 21.00 -18.05 8.28
C PRO A 163 20.72 -17.32 9.61
N SER A 164 21.70 -16.57 10.12
CA SER A 164 21.60 -15.88 11.41
C SER A 164 22.18 -14.47 11.35
N VAL A 165 21.64 -13.57 12.19
CA VAL A 165 22.12 -12.20 12.31
C VAL A 165 23.62 -12.15 12.60
N ALA A 166 24.12 -13.05 13.46
CA ALA A 166 25.53 -13.10 13.83
C ALA A 166 26.43 -13.45 12.62
N ALA A 167 26.03 -14.45 11.82
CA ALA A 167 26.82 -14.92 10.69
C ALA A 167 26.93 -13.90 9.55
N PHE A 168 25.87 -13.12 9.32
CA PHE A 168 25.88 -12.04 8.31
C PHE A 168 26.39 -10.70 8.89
N GLY A 169 26.51 -10.60 10.21
CA GLY A 169 26.92 -9.41 10.95
C GLY A 169 25.76 -8.44 11.16
N ALA A 170 25.38 -8.20 12.42
CA ALA A 170 24.26 -7.32 12.76
C ALA A 170 24.38 -5.91 12.14
N ALA A 171 25.57 -5.30 12.21
CA ALA A 171 25.84 -3.98 11.65
C ALA A 171 25.70 -3.94 10.12
N ASN A 172 25.98 -5.06 9.45
CA ASN A 172 25.84 -5.17 8.00
C ASN A 172 24.37 -5.28 7.61
N ILE A 173 23.63 -6.18 8.24
CA ILE A 173 22.20 -6.32 7.98
C ILE A 173 21.48 -5.02 8.29
N ALA A 174 21.76 -4.39 9.43
CA ALA A 174 21.17 -3.11 9.82
C ALA A 174 21.40 -2.03 8.75
N ALA A 175 22.63 -1.90 8.23
CA ALA A 175 22.92 -0.96 7.16
C ALA A 175 22.12 -1.25 5.87
N LEU A 176 21.99 -2.52 5.49
CA LEU A 176 21.18 -2.91 4.33
C LEU A 176 19.69 -2.60 4.53
N VAL A 177 19.11 -2.99 5.66
CA VAL A 177 17.67 -2.80 5.90
C VAL A 177 17.28 -1.35 6.18
N ARG A 178 18.25 -0.50 6.55
CA ARG A 178 18.10 0.96 6.68
C ARG A 178 18.48 1.73 5.42
N LEU A 179 19.00 1.04 4.39
CA LEU A 179 19.47 1.64 3.15
C LEU A 179 20.58 2.69 3.36
N GLU A 180 21.46 2.46 4.34
CA GLU A 180 22.52 3.39 4.75
C GLU A 180 23.91 2.86 4.36
N ASP A 181 24.77 3.75 3.86
CA ASP A 181 26.19 3.45 3.60
C ASP A 181 27.10 3.82 4.77
N LYS A 182 26.61 4.64 5.71
CA LYS A 182 27.35 5.10 6.89
C LYS A 182 27.24 4.13 8.07
N PRO A 183 28.19 4.18 9.02
CA PRO A 183 28.09 3.42 10.26
C PRO A 183 26.87 3.86 11.08
N LEU A 184 26.08 2.87 11.54
CA LEU A 184 24.95 3.07 12.43
C LEU A 184 25.38 3.01 13.91
N SER A 185 24.59 3.63 14.79
CA SER A 185 24.78 3.52 16.24
C SER A 185 24.47 2.08 16.71
N ALA A 186 24.99 1.70 17.89
CA ALA A 186 24.69 0.40 18.47
C ALA A 186 23.19 0.20 18.73
N GLU A 187 22.48 1.27 19.08
CA GLU A 187 21.02 1.28 19.30
C GLU A 187 20.26 1.01 18.00
N GLU A 188 20.61 1.69 16.90
CA GLU A 188 20.00 1.48 15.58
C GLU A 188 20.28 0.06 15.06
N ILE A 189 21.49 -0.47 15.28
CA ILE A 189 21.84 -1.84 14.91
C ILE A 189 20.99 -2.85 15.70
N ALA A 190 20.84 -2.64 17.02
CA ALA A 190 20.04 -3.50 17.87
C ALA A 190 18.56 -3.45 17.49
N ASP A 191 18.01 -2.27 17.22
CA ASP A 191 16.62 -2.10 16.78
C ASP A 191 16.37 -2.80 15.44
N ALA A 192 17.20 -2.52 14.42
CA ALA A 192 17.02 -3.08 13.08
C ALA A 192 17.07 -4.61 13.05
N THR A 193 17.84 -5.21 13.96
CA THR A 193 18.06 -6.66 14.01
C THR A 193 17.30 -7.38 15.14
N ALA A 194 16.40 -6.68 15.86
CA ALA A 194 15.78 -7.18 17.09
C ALA A 194 14.85 -8.39 16.91
N GLN A 195 14.18 -8.51 15.76
CA GLN A 195 13.10 -9.50 15.56
C GLN A 195 13.34 -10.38 14.33
N PRO A 196 14.39 -11.23 14.32
CA PRO A 196 14.58 -12.21 13.26
C PRO A 196 13.44 -13.24 13.30
N LEU A 197 12.92 -13.56 12.12
CA LEU A 197 11.96 -14.64 11.91
C LEU A 197 12.64 -15.78 11.17
N ALA A 198 12.27 -17.00 11.51
CA ALA A 198 12.65 -18.21 10.78
C ALA A 198 11.49 -19.21 10.86
N TYR A 199 11.32 -19.98 9.79
CA TYR A 199 10.43 -21.12 9.70
C TYR A 199 11.16 -22.43 10.06
N GLY A 200 12.41 -22.57 9.60
CA GLY A 200 13.28 -23.71 9.83
C GLY A 200 14.73 -23.29 10.09
N GLU A 201 15.66 -24.21 9.89
CA GLU A 201 17.10 -23.98 10.19
C GLU A 201 17.86 -23.30 9.04
N ARG A 202 17.21 -23.11 7.88
CA ARG A 202 17.84 -22.65 6.63
C ARG A 202 17.29 -21.33 6.12
N ASP A 203 16.47 -20.64 6.91
CA ASP A 203 15.86 -19.39 6.54
C ASP A 203 15.98 -18.31 7.63
N LEU A 204 15.94 -17.07 7.18
CA LEU A 204 15.98 -15.88 8.02
C LEU A 204 15.20 -14.78 7.33
N VAL A 205 14.29 -14.14 8.04
CA VAL A 205 13.57 -12.96 7.55
C VAL A 205 13.69 -11.86 8.60
N LEU A 206 14.26 -10.74 8.18
CA LEU A 206 14.32 -9.50 8.95
C LEU A 206 13.58 -8.44 8.17
N VAL A 207 12.63 -7.79 8.84
CA VAL A 207 11.76 -6.77 8.26
C VAL A 207 12.03 -5.47 9.00
N ASP A 208 12.27 -4.41 8.24
CA ASP A 208 12.42 -3.04 8.70
C ASP A 208 11.49 -2.11 7.91
N TRP A 209 11.49 -0.81 8.17
CA TRP A 209 10.57 0.15 7.57
C TRP A 209 10.92 0.48 6.11
N ALA A 210 12.21 0.47 5.75
CA ALA A 210 12.66 0.80 4.39
C ALA A 210 12.97 -0.45 3.55
N ALA A 211 13.41 -1.53 4.21
CA ALA A 211 13.80 -2.74 3.52
C ALA A 211 13.72 -4.00 4.40
N ALA A 212 13.81 -5.17 3.76
CA ALA A 212 13.96 -6.46 4.40
C ALA A 212 15.23 -7.19 3.95
N PHE A 213 15.72 -8.07 4.82
CA PHE A 213 16.76 -9.04 4.52
C PHE A 213 16.20 -10.45 4.68
N VAL A 214 16.26 -11.23 3.61
CA VAL A 214 15.66 -12.56 3.49
C VAL A 214 16.74 -13.55 3.07
N VAL A 215 16.87 -14.63 3.82
CA VAL A 215 17.57 -15.85 3.40
C VAL A 215 16.50 -16.91 3.20
N ASP A 216 16.23 -17.30 1.97
CA ASP A 216 15.24 -18.32 1.65
C ASP A 216 15.55 -18.95 0.28
N ALA A 217 15.39 -20.26 0.15
CA ALA A 217 15.53 -20.97 -1.12
C ALA A 217 14.30 -20.77 -2.02
N GLU A 218 13.14 -20.52 -1.43
CA GLU A 218 11.86 -20.31 -2.12
C GLU A 218 11.23 -18.97 -1.66
N PRO A 219 11.85 -17.82 -1.95
CA PRO A 219 11.48 -16.52 -1.37
C PRO A 219 10.14 -15.98 -1.87
N ALA A 220 9.55 -16.58 -2.91
CA ALA A 220 8.45 -15.99 -3.67
C ALA A 220 7.21 -15.69 -2.81
N ALA A 221 6.85 -16.54 -1.85
CA ALA A 221 5.74 -16.27 -0.93
C ALA A 221 6.06 -15.15 0.07
N THR A 222 7.27 -15.13 0.63
CA THR A 222 7.75 -14.06 1.52
C THR A 222 7.79 -12.71 0.79
N LEU A 223 8.27 -12.70 -0.45
CA LEU A 223 8.28 -11.51 -1.30
C LEU A 223 6.87 -11.00 -1.59
N ALA A 224 5.91 -11.88 -1.88
CA ALA A 224 4.52 -11.49 -2.11
C ALA A 224 3.88 -10.86 -0.86
N VAL A 225 4.19 -11.38 0.35
CA VAL A 225 3.74 -10.78 1.62
C VAL A 225 4.30 -9.36 1.78
N LEU A 226 5.61 -9.20 1.57
CA LEU A 226 6.28 -7.92 1.73
C LEU A 226 5.84 -6.89 0.68
N GLU A 227 5.68 -7.31 -0.58
CA GLU A 227 5.12 -6.50 -1.65
C GLU A 227 3.71 -6.01 -1.28
N PHE A 228 2.86 -6.92 -0.81
CA PHE A 228 1.50 -6.57 -0.44
C PHE A 228 1.43 -5.66 0.80
N ALA A 229 2.34 -5.81 1.76
CA ALA A 229 2.44 -4.89 2.89
C ALA A 229 2.83 -3.48 2.44
N ASN A 230 3.72 -3.35 1.44
CA ASN A 230 4.08 -2.06 0.85
C ASN A 230 2.89 -1.41 0.12
N VAL A 231 2.14 -2.20 -0.65
CA VAL A 231 0.90 -1.75 -1.31
C VAL A 231 -0.11 -1.25 -0.28
N GLN A 232 -0.36 -2.00 0.79
CA GLN A 232 -1.26 -1.56 1.87
C GLN A 232 -0.83 -0.22 2.48
N LEU A 233 0.47 -0.04 2.73
CA LEU A 233 0.97 1.22 3.26
C LEU A 233 0.69 2.38 2.30
N ALA A 234 0.93 2.20 0.99
CA ALA A 234 0.65 3.20 -0.03
C ALA A 234 -0.83 3.60 -0.05
N GLU A 235 -1.72 2.61 -0.04
CA GLU A 235 -3.17 2.80 -0.08
C GLU A 235 -3.70 3.48 1.19
N LEU A 236 -3.23 3.06 2.37
CA LEU A 236 -3.62 3.66 3.64
C LEU A 236 -3.17 5.12 3.72
N LYS A 237 -1.95 5.45 3.27
CA LYS A 237 -1.47 6.84 3.19
C LYS A 237 -2.31 7.67 2.23
N HIS A 238 -2.72 7.07 1.11
CA HIS A 238 -3.58 7.72 0.14
C HIS A 238 -4.97 8.02 0.73
N LEU A 239 -5.65 7.00 1.25
CA LEU A 239 -6.97 7.11 1.87
C LEU A 239 -6.96 8.11 3.04
N ASP A 240 -5.95 8.06 3.91
CA ASP A 240 -5.82 9.00 5.03
C ASP A 240 -5.75 10.46 4.54
N SER A 241 -5.02 10.71 3.45
CA SER A 241 -4.91 12.02 2.80
C SER A 241 -6.20 12.45 2.08
N GLU A 242 -6.95 11.52 1.50
CA GLU A 242 -8.26 11.77 0.88
C GLU A 242 -9.28 12.20 1.92
N LEU A 243 -9.33 11.48 3.04
CA LEU A 243 -10.23 11.77 4.15
C LEU A 243 -9.90 13.10 4.82
N ASP A 244 -8.61 13.44 4.98
CA ASP A 244 -8.20 14.76 5.49
C ASP A 244 -8.66 15.89 4.57
N ARG A 245 -8.45 15.75 3.26
CA ARG A 245 -8.96 16.71 2.26
C ARG A 245 -10.47 16.85 2.35
N GLY A 246 -11.20 15.76 2.57
CA GLY A 246 -12.65 15.76 2.78
C GLY A 246 -13.07 16.52 4.04
N LEU A 247 -12.39 16.28 5.16
CA LEU A 247 -12.67 16.93 6.45
C LEU A 247 -12.36 18.44 6.40
N ASP A 248 -11.23 18.85 5.82
CA ASP A 248 -10.84 20.27 5.68
C ASP A 248 -11.86 21.07 4.84
N GLN A 249 -12.44 20.44 3.82
CA GLN A 249 -13.52 21.04 3.03
C GLN A 249 -14.76 21.31 3.88
N VAL A 250 -15.11 20.45 4.84
CA VAL A 250 -16.22 20.71 5.77
C VAL A 250 -15.90 21.89 6.69
N TRP A 251 -14.72 21.89 7.31
CA TRP A 251 -14.35 22.89 8.29
C TRP A 251 -14.30 24.29 7.70
N SER A 252 -13.69 24.45 6.52
CA SER A 252 -13.62 25.73 5.82
C SER A 252 -15.01 26.29 5.48
N MET A 253 -15.98 25.43 5.19
CA MET A 253 -17.34 25.83 4.80
C MET A 253 -18.28 26.06 5.97
N ALA A 254 -18.13 25.30 7.08
CA ALA A 254 -18.87 25.55 8.31
C ALA A 254 -18.60 26.97 8.87
N ASN A 255 -17.44 27.54 8.53
CA ASN A 255 -17.04 28.88 8.93
C ASN A 255 -17.50 29.99 7.95
N ASP A 256 -18.05 29.66 6.78
CA ASP A 256 -18.55 30.64 5.79
C ASP A 256 -20.00 31.06 6.12
N ARG A 257 -20.20 32.37 6.34
CA ARG A 257 -21.48 32.97 6.79
C ARG A 257 -22.43 33.37 5.65
N SER A 258 -22.11 33.05 4.39
CA SER A 258 -22.94 33.42 3.22
C SER A 258 -24.28 32.67 3.15
N LEU A 259 -25.36 33.34 2.72
CA LEU A 259 -26.67 32.70 2.49
C LEU A 259 -26.64 31.60 1.42
N PHE A 260 -25.72 31.69 0.45
CA PHE A 260 -25.49 30.65 -0.56
C PHE A 260 -24.71 29.45 -0.02
N ALA A 261 -24.08 29.57 1.16
CA ALA A 261 -23.35 28.47 1.79
C ALA A 261 -24.30 27.30 2.13
N ARG A 262 -25.57 27.54 2.45
CA ARG A 262 -26.54 26.48 2.80
C ARG A 262 -26.88 25.54 1.65
N PHE A 263 -26.97 26.04 0.42
CA PHE A 263 -27.21 25.20 -0.76
C PHE A 263 -25.96 24.42 -1.18
N ARG A 264 -24.78 25.06 -1.10
CA ARG A 264 -23.48 24.40 -1.33
C ARG A 264 -23.20 23.32 -0.29
N LEU A 265 -23.53 23.59 0.97
CA LEU A 265 -23.40 22.63 2.07
C LEU A 265 -24.17 21.34 1.77
N ARG A 266 -25.43 21.40 1.30
CA ARG A 266 -26.20 20.18 0.97
C ARG A 266 -25.61 19.34 -0.16
N ALA A 267 -25.17 19.97 -1.25
CA ALA A 267 -24.55 19.25 -2.37
C ALA A 267 -23.19 18.64 -1.96
N ASN A 268 -22.43 19.35 -1.13
CA ASN A 268 -21.14 18.89 -0.63
C ASN A 268 -21.26 17.83 0.47
N LEU A 269 -22.36 17.80 1.24
CA LEU A 269 -22.63 16.73 2.21
C LEU A 269 -22.95 15.40 1.53
N ARG A 270 -23.61 15.41 0.36
CA ARG A 270 -23.75 14.20 -0.46
C ARG A 270 -22.41 13.66 -0.90
N LYS A 271 -21.49 14.55 -1.31
CA LYS A 271 -20.11 14.17 -1.65
C LYS A 271 -19.34 13.62 -0.45
N LEU A 272 -19.66 14.09 0.76
CA LEU A 272 -19.07 13.56 1.98
C LEU A 272 -19.57 12.15 2.32
N ALA A 273 -20.88 11.93 2.23
CA ALA A 273 -21.44 10.59 2.41
C ALA A 273 -20.93 9.63 1.33
N GLU A 274 -20.75 10.11 0.09
CA GLU A 274 -20.10 9.35 -0.98
C GLU A 274 -18.64 9.04 -0.63
N LEU A 275 -17.85 10.02 -0.17
CA LEU A 275 -16.47 9.81 0.27
C LEU A 275 -16.36 8.83 1.45
N GLU A 276 -17.29 8.89 2.41
CA GLU A 276 -17.36 7.95 3.53
C GLU A 276 -17.63 6.53 3.04
N LEU A 277 -18.63 6.35 2.17
CA LEU A 277 -18.98 5.04 1.61
C LEU A 277 -17.85 4.49 0.72
N GLU A 278 -17.28 5.32 -0.15
CA GLU A 278 -16.17 4.94 -1.01
C GLU A 278 -14.91 4.60 -0.20
N GLY A 279 -14.60 5.39 0.83
CA GLY A 279 -13.48 5.17 1.73
C GLY A 279 -13.63 3.93 2.60
N ALA A 280 -14.83 3.64 3.09
CA ALA A 280 -15.13 2.41 3.83
C ALA A 280 -14.99 1.17 2.93
N ALA A 281 -15.51 1.23 1.69
CA ALA A 281 -15.37 0.14 0.73
C ALA A 281 -13.90 -0.13 0.37
N LEU A 282 -13.09 0.91 0.16
CA LEU A 282 -11.65 0.78 -0.08
C LEU A 282 -10.93 0.18 1.14
N PHE A 283 -11.20 0.69 2.34
CA PHE A 283 -10.65 0.17 3.58
C PHE A 283 -10.97 -1.32 3.80
N ASP A 284 -12.22 -1.73 3.53
CA ASP A 284 -12.64 -3.13 3.58
C ASP A 284 -11.94 -3.97 2.50
N GLY A 285 -11.70 -3.42 1.29
CA GLY A 285 -10.94 -4.07 0.23
C GLY A 285 -9.49 -4.35 0.64
N ILE A 286 -8.80 -3.33 1.15
CA ILE A 286 -7.41 -3.40 1.63
C ILE A 286 -7.28 -4.46 2.73
N THR A 287 -8.17 -4.42 3.73
CA THR A 287 -8.12 -5.32 4.89
C THR A 287 -8.53 -6.76 4.55
N ASN A 288 -9.42 -6.98 3.57
CA ASN A 288 -9.79 -8.33 3.16
C ASN A 288 -8.73 -9.01 2.27
N ALA A 289 -7.98 -8.24 1.47
CA ALA A 289 -6.91 -8.77 0.64
C ALA A 289 -5.78 -9.43 1.46
N LEU A 290 -5.65 -9.12 2.76
CA LEU A 290 -4.74 -9.76 3.73
C LEU A 290 -4.98 -11.26 3.94
N LYS A 291 -6.15 -11.81 3.58
CA LYS A 291 -6.40 -13.27 3.66
C LYS A 291 -5.52 -14.08 2.69
N LEU A 292 -4.68 -13.42 1.88
CA LEU A 292 -3.78 -14.01 0.90
C LEU A 292 -2.83 -15.08 1.47
N PHE A 293 -2.49 -15.02 2.76
CA PHE A 293 -1.38 -15.78 3.32
C PHE A 293 -1.86 -16.72 4.44
N GLY A 294 -2.50 -17.83 4.05
CA GLY A 294 -3.06 -18.85 4.95
C GLY A 294 -2.04 -19.70 5.73
N ASP A 295 -0.80 -19.25 5.87
CA ASP A 295 0.27 -19.94 6.60
C ASP A 295 0.73 -19.14 7.82
N ALA A 296 0.92 -19.85 8.94
CA ALA A 296 1.25 -19.25 10.22
C ALA A 296 2.58 -18.46 10.22
N PHE A 297 3.57 -18.87 9.41
CA PHE A 297 4.83 -18.16 9.23
C PHE A 297 4.67 -16.92 8.37
N LEU A 298 3.97 -17.01 7.23
CA LEU A 298 3.69 -15.83 6.40
C LEU A 298 2.88 -14.79 7.18
N ALA A 299 1.95 -15.23 8.04
CA ALA A 299 1.25 -14.35 8.97
C ALA A 299 2.18 -13.68 10.00
N ARG A 300 3.28 -14.32 10.41
CA ARG A 300 4.31 -13.70 11.26
C ARG A 300 5.11 -12.65 10.50
N VAL A 301 5.47 -12.92 9.24
CA VAL A 301 6.13 -11.96 8.36
C VAL A 301 5.23 -10.74 8.14
N GLN A 302 3.95 -10.95 7.82
CA GLN A 302 2.99 -9.86 7.64
C GLN A 302 2.83 -9.02 8.91
N ARG A 303 2.75 -9.67 10.09
CA ARG A 303 2.71 -8.95 11.36
C ARG A 303 4.00 -8.17 11.65
N ALA A 304 5.16 -8.65 11.22
CA ALA A 304 6.41 -7.91 11.36
C ALA A 304 6.44 -6.68 10.43
N ALA A 305 6.01 -6.83 9.18
CA ALA A 305 5.86 -5.71 8.24
C ALA A 305 4.85 -4.68 8.75
N GLY A 306 3.65 -5.11 9.16
CA GLY A 306 2.63 -4.21 9.70
C GLY A 306 3.09 -3.41 10.91
N ARG A 307 3.87 -4.01 11.83
CA ARG A 307 4.48 -3.28 12.95
C ARG A 307 5.52 -2.25 12.49
N ARG A 308 6.42 -2.62 11.56
CA ARG A 308 7.48 -1.71 11.07
C ARG A 308 6.91 -0.56 10.25
N PHE A 309 5.88 -0.82 9.45
CA PHE A 309 5.17 0.18 8.64
C PHE A 309 4.16 0.98 9.45
N ARG A 310 3.88 0.55 10.69
CA ARG A 310 2.85 1.11 11.56
C ARG A 310 1.45 1.09 10.92
N ILE A 311 1.12 0.02 10.20
CA ILE A 311 -0.17 -0.16 9.53
C ILE A 311 -1.33 0.03 10.53
N ASP A 312 -1.25 -0.59 11.72
CA ASP A 312 -2.30 -0.46 12.76
C ASP A 312 -2.58 1.01 13.17
N ASP A 313 -1.58 1.89 13.12
CA ASP A 313 -1.77 3.30 13.46
C ASP A 313 -2.51 4.05 12.35
N TRP A 314 -2.20 3.74 11.09
CA TRP A 314 -2.91 4.27 9.93
C TRP A 314 -4.35 3.79 9.90
N GLU A 315 -4.60 2.50 10.11
CA GLU A 315 -5.94 1.93 10.18
C GLU A 315 -6.79 2.61 11.28
N LYS A 316 -6.23 2.80 12.47
CA LYS A 316 -6.91 3.52 13.57
C LYS A 316 -7.16 4.99 13.25
N SER A 317 -6.24 5.66 12.55
CA SER A 317 -6.44 7.05 12.08
C SER A 317 -7.62 7.12 11.11
N ILE A 318 -7.60 6.28 10.07
CA ILE A 318 -8.63 6.21 9.03
C ILE A 318 -10.00 5.86 9.61
N ALA A 319 -10.09 4.82 10.46
CA ALA A 319 -11.35 4.43 11.08
C ALA A 319 -12.00 5.58 11.87
N ARG A 320 -11.18 6.35 12.61
CA ARG A 320 -11.64 7.54 13.35
C ARG A 320 -12.10 8.66 12.43
N LYS A 321 -11.43 8.86 11.29
CA LYS A 321 -11.80 9.86 10.28
C LYS A 321 -13.12 9.49 9.60
N LEU A 322 -13.30 8.22 9.24
CA LEU A 322 -14.56 7.69 8.70
C LEU A 322 -15.70 7.85 9.71
N GLU A 323 -15.50 7.48 10.98
CA GLU A 323 -16.49 7.69 12.05
C GLU A 323 -16.86 9.17 12.21
N THR A 324 -15.86 10.07 12.12
CA THR A 324 -16.08 11.52 12.20
C THR A 324 -16.93 12.01 11.02
N LEU A 325 -16.62 11.57 9.79
CA LEU A 325 -17.41 11.90 8.59
C LEU A 325 -18.85 11.40 8.72
N GLY A 326 -19.06 10.16 9.14
CA GLY A 326 -20.39 9.59 9.37
C GLY A 326 -21.19 10.38 10.41
N SER A 327 -20.56 10.74 11.53
CA SER A 327 -21.23 11.54 12.56
C SER A 327 -21.65 12.94 12.07
N ILE A 328 -20.89 13.54 11.15
CA ILE A 328 -21.23 14.83 10.54
C ILE A 328 -22.41 14.66 9.59
N SER A 329 -22.38 13.62 8.76
CA SER A 329 -23.47 13.26 7.84
C SER A 329 -24.79 13.02 8.59
N GLU A 330 -24.80 12.16 9.61
CA GLU A 330 -25.98 11.82 10.41
C GLU A 330 -26.60 13.05 11.11
N ARG A 331 -25.77 13.89 11.75
CA ARG A 331 -26.23 15.10 12.45
C ARG A 331 -26.92 16.10 11.52
N LEU A 332 -26.67 16.05 10.22
CA LEU A 332 -27.25 16.94 9.23
C LEU A 332 -28.51 16.35 8.59
N GLU A 333 -28.57 15.03 8.41
CA GLU A 333 -29.81 14.35 8.02
C GLU A 333 -30.90 14.50 9.10
N GLY A 334 -30.52 14.39 10.38
CA GLY A 334 -31.44 14.64 11.51
C GLY A 334 -32.09 16.03 11.47
N ARG A 335 -31.36 17.06 11.02
CA ARG A 335 -31.91 18.41 10.84
C ARG A 335 -32.88 18.52 9.68
N GLN A 336 -32.75 17.71 8.63
CA GLN A 336 -33.64 17.77 7.46
C GLN A 336 -35.05 17.24 7.77
N SER A 337 -35.17 16.24 8.64
CA SER A 337 -36.45 15.76 9.18
C SER A 337 -37.14 16.86 10.00
N GLN A 338 -36.38 17.52 10.86
CA GLN A 338 -36.88 18.61 11.70
C GLN A 338 -37.33 19.83 10.88
N TYR A 339 -36.56 20.22 9.84
CA TYR A 339 -36.96 21.29 8.92
C TYR A 339 -38.18 20.96 8.06
N ARG A 340 -38.39 19.70 7.65
CA ARG A 340 -39.61 19.30 6.93
C ARG A 340 -40.83 19.36 7.85
N SER A 341 -40.66 18.98 9.12
CA SER A 341 -41.70 19.09 10.13
C SER A 341 -42.04 20.55 10.43
N GLU A 342 -41.03 21.41 10.60
CA GLU A 342 -41.21 22.86 10.79
C GLU A 342 -41.81 23.53 9.54
N LEU A 343 -41.40 23.15 8.31
CA LEU A 343 -42.00 23.69 7.08
C LEU A 343 -43.47 23.28 6.92
N LEU A 344 -43.82 22.04 7.26
CA LEU A 344 -45.21 21.61 7.31
C LEU A 344 -45.99 22.43 8.33
N GLU A 345 -45.41 22.69 9.51
CA GLU A 345 -46.01 23.53 10.54
C GLU A 345 -46.21 24.97 10.06
N TRP A 346 -45.19 25.59 9.42
CA TRP A 346 -45.28 26.93 8.85
C TRP A 346 -46.29 27.02 7.69
N ILE A 347 -46.38 25.99 6.84
CA ILE A 347 -47.37 25.91 5.76
C ILE A 347 -48.78 25.83 6.37
N ILE A 348 -48.99 25.02 7.41
CA ILE A 348 -50.27 24.92 8.12
C ILE A 348 -50.64 26.27 8.76
N ILE A 349 -49.71 26.90 9.48
CA ILE A 349 -49.92 28.22 10.10
C ILE A 349 -50.26 29.27 9.03
N ALA A 350 -49.56 29.28 7.90
CA ALA A 350 -49.82 30.21 6.81
C ALA A 350 -51.19 29.99 6.15
N LEU A 351 -51.61 28.73 5.96
CA LEU A 351 -52.93 28.37 5.44
C LEU A 351 -54.05 28.83 6.38
N ILE A 352 -53.91 28.62 7.70
CA ILE A 352 -54.87 29.07 8.71
C ILE A 352 -54.95 30.60 8.73
N ALA A 353 -53.81 31.28 8.75
CA ALA A 353 -53.77 32.75 8.73
C ALA A 353 -54.46 33.31 7.47
N PHE A 354 -54.25 32.68 6.31
CA PHE A 354 -54.90 33.05 5.06
C PHE A 354 -56.43 32.86 5.09
N GLU A 355 -56.93 31.75 5.63
CA GLU A 355 -58.37 31.52 5.81
C GLU A 355 -59.00 32.55 6.74
N VAL A 356 -58.34 32.86 7.87
CA VAL A 356 -58.82 33.85 8.84
C VAL A 356 -58.91 35.24 8.19
N VAL A 357 -57.87 35.68 7.47
CA VAL A 357 -57.89 36.97 6.77
C VAL A 357 -59.04 37.03 5.75
N ARG A 358 -59.26 35.96 4.97
CA ARG A 358 -60.43 35.91 4.07
C ARG A 358 -61.75 36.01 4.83
N ALA A 359 -61.90 35.29 5.92
CA ALA A 359 -63.13 35.31 6.73
C ALA A 359 -63.46 36.69 7.33
N PHE A 360 -62.47 37.57 7.50
CA PHE A 360 -62.68 38.95 7.99
C PHE A 360 -62.88 39.99 6.88
N VAL A 361 -62.54 39.67 5.63
CA VAL A 361 -62.62 40.59 4.46
C VAL A 361 -63.86 40.32 3.60
N THR A 362 -64.58 39.22 3.84
CA THR A 362 -65.94 38.94 3.36
C THR A 362 -66.93 39.09 4.49
#